data_AF-A0A2S0QAN2-F1
#
_entry.id   AF-A0A2S0QAN2-F1
#
_cell.length_a   1.000
_cell.length_b   1.000
_cell.length_c   1.000
_cell.angle_alpha   90.00
_cell.angle_beta   90.00
_cell.angle_gamma   90.00
#
_symmetry.space_group_name_H-M   'P 1'
#
loop_
_entity.id
_entity.type
_entity.pdbx_description
1 polymer ?
#
loop_
_entity_poly.entity_id
_entity_poly.type
_entity_poly.pdbx_seq_one_letter_code
_entity_poly.pdbx_strand_id
1 'polypeptide(L)' 'MHSDCETILLENRSQQQDVWGASWNPISQEIFYESMVNLRPRQNRAMEILDPAIREQVKQIIHKLLGGV' A
#
# COMPACT_ATOMS: atom_id res chain seq x y z
N MET A 1 -9.87 -2.25 8.52
CA MET A 1 -9.66 -3.01 7.26
C MET A 1 -9.06 -2.07 6.22
N HIS A 2 -8.34 -2.54 5.19
CA HIS A 2 -7.64 -1.65 4.22
C HIS A 2 -8.57 -0.63 3.54
N SER A 3 -9.82 -1.00 3.28
CA SER A 3 -10.87 -0.14 2.73
C SER A 3 -11.27 1.03 3.65
N ASP A 4 -11.27 0.81 4.96
CA ASP A 4 -11.62 1.85 5.93
C ASP A 4 -10.52 2.92 5.95
N CYS A 5 -9.25 2.49 5.89
CA CYS A 5 -8.10 3.38 5.83
C CYS A 5 -8.10 4.20 4.52
N GLU A 6 -8.44 3.58 3.39
CA GLU A 6 -8.56 4.28 2.11
C GLU A 6 -9.59 5.41 2.20
N THR A 7 -10.78 5.14 2.74
CA THR A 7 -11.85 6.13 2.90
C THR A 7 -11.37 7.35 3.68
N ILE A 8 -10.69 7.13 4.80
CA ILE A 8 -10.14 8.22 5.65
C ILE A 8 -9.09 9.04 4.88
N LEU A 9 -8.24 8.41 4.07
CA LEU A 9 -7.23 9.14 3.28
C LEU A 9 -7.88 10.02 2.21
N LEU A 10 -8.94 9.53 1.56
CA LEU A 10 -9.70 10.28 0.56
C LEU A 10 -10.42 11.48 1.17
N GLU A 11 -11.04 11.31 2.34
CA GLU A 11 -11.66 12.39 3.11
C GLU A 11 -10.65 13.48 3.48
N ASN A 12 -9.40 13.09 3.75
CA ASN A 12 -8.28 13.99 3.99
C ASN A 12 -7.64 14.57 2.72
N ARG A 13 -8.35 14.56 1.58
CA ARG A 13 -7.92 15.10 0.27
C ARG A 13 -6.78 14.36 -0.42
N SER A 14 -6.50 13.11 -0.02
CA SER A 14 -5.59 12.27 -0.80
C SER A 14 -6.26 11.91 -2.13
N GLN A 15 -5.49 11.84 -3.20
CA GLN A 15 -6.01 11.40 -4.49
C GLN A 15 -6.04 9.87 -4.55
N GLN A 16 -7.11 9.30 -5.08
CA GLN A 16 -7.27 7.84 -5.25
C GLN A 16 -6.09 7.18 -5.98
N GLN A 17 -5.45 7.91 -6.90
CA GLN A 17 -4.29 7.44 -7.66
C GLN A 17 -3.00 7.27 -6.82
N ASP A 18 -2.94 7.93 -5.66
CA ASP A 18 -1.74 7.97 -4.80
C ASP A 18 -1.90 7.07 -3.55
N VAL A 19 -3.07 6.46 -3.34
CA VAL A 19 -3.33 5.56 -2.21
C VAL A 19 -2.93 4.13 -2.57
N TRP A 20 -2.09 3.47 -1.78
CA TRP A 20 -1.66 2.09 -2.01
C TRP A 20 -1.75 1.25 -0.74
N GLY A 21 -2.21 0.02 -0.87
CA GLY A 21 -2.35 -0.92 0.23
C GLY A 21 -1.19 -1.90 0.30
N ALA A 22 -0.64 -2.07 1.49
CA ALA A 22 0.34 -3.12 1.80
C ALA A 22 0.23 -3.51 3.29
N SER A 23 0.60 -4.75 3.61
CA SER A 23 0.61 -5.29 4.96
C SER A 23 2.04 -5.59 5.38
N TRP A 24 2.35 -5.40 6.67
CA TRP A 24 3.67 -5.64 7.25
C TRP A 24 3.57 -6.72 8.32
N ASN A 25 4.45 -7.72 8.26
CA ASN A 25 4.62 -8.68 9.33
C ASN A 25 5.87 -8.32 10.17
N PRO A 26 5.70 -7.89 11.44
CA PRO A 26 6.83 -7.50 12.28
C PRO A 26 7.72 -8.68 12.69
N ILE A 27 7.20 -9.92 12.69
CA ILE A 27 7.97 -11.11 13.10
C ILE A 27 8.89 -11.57 11.97
N SER A 28 8.35 -11.73 10.75
CA SER A 28 9.16 -12.15 9.60
C SER A 28 9.85 -10.98 8.89
N GLN A 29 9.50 -9.74 9.23
CA GLN A 29 9.93 -8.52 8.54
C GLN A 29 9.61 -8.52 7.04
N GLU A 30 8.50 -9.17 6.66
CA GLU A 30 8.04 -9.28 5.28
C GLU A 30 6.93 -8.27 4.97
N ILE A 31 6.94 -7.79 3.72
CA ILE A 31 5.92 -6.89 3.17
C ILE A 31 5.05 -7.68 2.19
N PHE A 32 3.74 -7.66 2.43
CA PHE A 32 2.73 -8.22 1.53
C PHE A 32 2.04 -7.09 0.79
N TYR A 33 2.19 -7.05 -0.53
CA TYR A 33 1.62 -5.99 -1.37
C TYR A 33 0.21 -6.30 -1.87
N GLU A 34 -0.38 -7.42 -1.45
CA GLU A 34 -1.72 -7.82 -1.85
C GLU A 34 -2.78 -7.04 -1.06
N SER A 35 -3.60 -6.28 -1.78
CA SER A 35 -4.75 -5.59 -1.20
C SER A 35 -5.82 -5.30 -2.26
N MET A 36 -7.09 -5.36 -1.88
CA MET A 36 -8.21 -5.02 -2.77
C MET A 36 -8.14 -3.57 -3.25
N VAL A 37 -7.64 -2.64 -2.43
CA VAL A 37 -7.53 -1.21 -2.79
C VAL A 37 -6.55 -0.96 -3.95
N ASN A 38 -5.65 -1.91 -4.21
CA ASN A 38 -4.71 -1.82 -5.32
C ASN A 38 -5.34 -2.17 -6.66
N LEU A 39 -6.51 -2.84 -6.68
CA LEU A 39 -7.17 -3.25 -7.91
C LEU A 39 -7.86 -2.07 -8.59
N ARG A 40 -7.19 -1.50 -9.59
CA ARG A 40 -7.59 -0.31 -10.35
C ARG A 40 -7.44 -0.55 -11.86
N PRO A 41 -8.51 -0.86 -12.60
CA PRO A 41 -8.42 -1.28 -14.01
C PRO A 41 -7.61 -0.37 -14.94
N ARG A 42 -7.56 0.95 -14.65
CA ARG A 42 -6.83 1.95 -15.42
C ARG A 42 -5.36 2.14 -15.01
N GLN A 43 -4.97 1.74 -13.80
CA GLN A 43 -3.66 2.03 -13.21
C GLN A 43 -2.91 0.77 -12.76
N ASN A 44 -3.60 -0.20 -12.16
CA ASN A 44 -3.03 -1.43 -11.62
C ASN A 44 -4.06 -2.56 -11.65
N ARG A 45 -3.84 -3.60 -12.46
CA ARG A 45 -4.85 -4.63 -12.75
C ARG A 45 -4.78 -5.86 -11.84
N ALA A 46 -4.02 -5.79 -10.75
CA ALA A 46 -3.86 -6.87 -9.78
C ALA A 46 -4.08 -6.36 -8.36
N MET A 47 -4.23 -7.27 -7.40
CA MET A 47 -4.22 -6.92 -5.97
C MET A 47 -2.79 -6.59 -5.49
N GLU A 48 -1.77 -7.11 -6.17
CA GLU A 48 -0.39 -6.68 -5.98
C GLU A 48 -0.12 -5.32 -6.60
N ILE A 49 0.86 -4.59 -6.07
CA ILE A 49 1.43 -3.40 -6.70
C ILE A 49 2.35 -3.84 -7.85
N LEU A 50 1.92 -3.68 -9.11
CA LEU A 50 2.67 -4.13 -10.28
C LEU A 50 3.82 -3.19 -10.66
N ASP A 51 3.67 -1.90 -10.39
CA ASP A 51 4.71 -0.91 -10.68
C ASP A 51 5.87 -1.03 -9.67
N PRO A 52 7.09 -1.36 -10.11
CA PRO A 52 8.23 -1.56 -9.23
C PRO A 52 8.68 -0.26 -8.54
N ALA A 53 8.49 0.91 -9.16
CA ALA A 53 8.84 2.19 -8.55
C ALA A 53 7.91 2.51 -7.36
N ILE A 54 6.62 2.25 -7.52
CA ILE A 54 5.63 2.40 -6.45
C ILE A 54 5.90 1.38 -5.34
N ARG A 55 6.19 0.13 -5.70
CA ARG A 55 6.52 -0.93 -4.75
C ARG A 55 7.72 -0.56 -3.88
N GLU A 56 8.77 0.01 -4.48
CA GLU A 56 9.95 0.47 -3.75
C GLU A 56 9.64 1.66 -2.83
N GLN A 57 8.83 2.63 -3.26
CA GLN A 57 8.40 3.74 -2.41
C GLN A 57 7.62 3.25 -1.18
N VAL A 58 6.67 2.34 -1.38
CA VAL A 58 5.89 1.72 -0.29
C VAL A 58 6.82 0.98 0.67
N LYS A 59 7.78 0.21 0.15
CA LYS A 59 8.78 -0.50 0.95
C LYS A 59 9.60 0.45 1.83
N GLN A 60 10.10 1.55 1.26
CA GLN A 60 10.89 2.54 1.99
C GLN A 60 10.08 3.18 3.12
N ILE A 61 8.81 3.52 2.87
CA ILE A 61 7.91 4.09 3.88
C ILE A 61 7.68 3.08 5.02
N ILE A 62 7.37 1.83 4.69
CA ILE A 62 7.12 0.77 5.69
C ILE A 62 8.37 0.56 6.55
N HIS A 63 9.54 0.36 5.96
CA HIS A 63 10.77 0.18 6.73
C HIS A 63 11.13 1.40 7.57
N LYS A 64 10.88 2.62 7.07
CA LYS A 64 11.14 3.85 7.82
C LYS A 64 10.24 4.00 9.06
N LEU A 65 8.97 3.59 8.95
CA LEU A 65 7.98 3.79 10.01
C LEU A 65 7.87 2.59 10.96
N LEU A 66 8.07 1.38 10.44
CA LEU A 66 7.80 0.11 11.14
C LEU A 66 8.99 -0.84 11.17
N GLY A 67 10.08 -0.53 10.44
CA GLY A 67 11.29 -1.35 10.43
C GLY A 67 12.15 -1.11 11.66
N GLY A 68 12.88 -2.14 12.09
CA GLY A 68 13.79 -2.07 13.24
C GLY A 68 13.13 -2.30 14.60
N VAL A 69 11.91 -2.82 14.62
CA VAL A 69 11.22 -3.33 15.83
C VAL A 69 11.60 -4.78 16.09
#